data_AF-V8CKA5-F1
#
_entry.id   AF-V8CKA5-F1
#
_cell.length_a   1.000
_cell.length_b   1.000
_cell.length_c   1.000
_cell.angle_alpha   90.00
_cell.angle_beta   90.00
_cell.angle_gamma   90.00
#
_symmetry.space_group_name_H-M   'P 1'
#
loop_
_entity.id
_entity.type
_entity.pdbx_description
1 polymer ?
#
loop_
_entity_poly.entity_id
_entity_poly.type
_entity_poly.pdbx_seq_one_letter_code
_entity_poly.pdbx_strand_id
1 'polypeptide(L)'
;MDKTHFHSNSRILRILQAFFTLFLLANVLVLGSGCSLFEYIQRKATQGNINGDNWYVQKIVIDNKETFYAPQVLAANAKQNLAEQEQKSLPQKMLEAKETIKELRNLSQAQLDAMSLIYEKARLKEIAQIDEIATLNFDTTQGRISGQSGCGSYFSSYVWSDKEHIELSNGGSTRKLCSPSEIVRFEFRFIRELEGSFKVIQKSKDYLILEGKEMTIYLYRNTSA
;
A
#
# COMPACT_ATOMS: atom_id res chain seq x y z
N MET A 1 87.15 25.36 -15.99
CA MET A 1 86.62 23.98 -15.95
C MET A 1 85.50 23.96 -14.93
N ASP A 2 84.26 24.05 -15.38
CA ASP A 2 83.07 24.29 -14.56
C ASP A 2 82.30 22.98 -14.31
N LYS A 3 81.99 22.67 -13.05
CA LYS A 3 81.34 21.43 -12.58
C LYS A 3 79.97 21.70 -11.97
N THR A 4 79.08 22.36 -12.70
CA THR A 4 77.75 22.74 -12.17
C THR A 4 76.54 22.24 -12.94
N HIS A 5 76.68 21.35 -13.93
CA HIS A 5 75.57 20.98 -14.81
C HIS A 5 74.98 19.56 -14.71
N PHE A 6 75.37 18.71 -13.75
CA PHE A 6 74.92 17.30 -13.71
C PHE A 6 74.00 16.89 -12.55
N HIS A 7 73.49 17.81 -11.73
CA HIS A 7 72.67 17.44 -10.55
C HIS A 7 71.16 17.78 -10.66
N SER A 8 70.74 18.54 -11.68
CA SER A 8 69.35 19.02 -11.81
C SER A 8 68.39 18.00 -12.45
N ASN A 9 68.84 17.25 -13.46
CA ASN A 9 67.99 16.31 -14.21
C ASN A 9 67.44 15.14 -13.38
N SER A 10 68.18 14.68 -12.36
CA SER A 10 67.75 13.57 -11.50
C SER A 10 66.58 13.97 -10.58
N ARG A 11 66.55 15.23 -10.11
CA ARG A 11 65.49 15.71 -9.21
C ARG A 11 64.18 15.94 -9.96
N ILE A 12 64.25 16.53 -11.15
CA ILE A 12 63.07 16.80 -12.00
C ILE A 12 62.42 15.48 -12.45
N LEU A 13 63.21 14.48 -12.85
CA LEU A 13 62.69 13.17 -13.26
C LEU A 13 62.00 12.43 -12.09
N ARG A 14 62.55 12.52 -10.87
CA ARG A 14 61.93 11.94 -9.67
C ARG A 14 60.63 12.64 -9.28
N ILE A 15 60.56 13.96 -9.47
CA ILE A 15 59.35 14.75 -9.23
C ILE A 15 58.26 14.37 -10.24
N LEU A 16 58.58 14.27 -11.53
CA LEU A 16 57.66 13.82 -12.58
C LEU A 16 57.17 12.38 -12.34
N GLN A 17 58.06 11.47 -11.94
CA GLN A 17 57.68 10.11 -11.58
C GLN A 17 56.78 10.07 -10.35
N ALA A 18 57.05 10.89 -9.33
CA ALA A 18 56.20 11.01 -8.14
C ALA A 18 54.81 11.56 -8.50
N PHE A 19 54.71 12.55 -9.38
CA PHE A 19 53.42 13.06 -9.86
C PHE A 19 52.66 12.00 -10.67
N PHE A 20 53.35 11.25 -11.52
CA PHE A 20 52.74 10.19 -12.32
C PHE A 20 52.27 9.02 -11.45
N THR A 21 53.03 8.62 -10.42
CA THR A 21 52.60 7.59 -9.47
C THR A 21 51.46 8.07 -8.57
N LEU A 22 51.47 9.35 -8.15
CA LEU A 22 50.36 9.94 -7.41
C LEU A 22 49.07 10.00 -8.25
N PHE A 23 49.20 10.35 -9.54
CA PHE A 23 48.08 10.35 -10.48
C PHE A 23 47.54 8.93 -10.72
N LEU A 24 48.41 7.93 -10.90
CA LEU A 24 47.99 6.53 -11.03
C LEU A 24 47.32 6.01 -9.76
N LEU A 25 47.85 6.33 -8.56
CA LEU A 25 47.24 5.95 -7.28
C LEU A 25 45.88 6.62 -7.06
N ALA A 26 45.73 7.90 -7.46
CA ALA A 26 44.45 8.60 -7.41
C ALA A 26 43.41 7.95 -8.34
N ASN A 27 43.80 7.53 -9.55
CA ASN A 27 42.91 6.82 -10.46
C ASN A 27 42.50 5.43 -9.92
N VAL A 28 43.41 4.69 -9.27
CA VAL A 28 43.09 3.41 -8.63
C VAL A 28 42.11 3.59 -7.46
N LEU A 29 42.23 4.67 -6.67
CA LEU A 29 41.30 5.01 -5.59
C LEU A 29 39.89 5.37 -6.11
N VAL A 30 39.80 6.10 -7.23
CA VAL A 30 38.52 6.48 -7.86
C VAL A 30 37.82 5.26 -8.48
N LEU A 31 38.57 4.33 -9.06
CA LEU A 31 37.99 3.14 -9.70
C LEU A 31 37.60 2.02 -8.72
N GLY A 32 38.19 1.99 -7.52
CA GLY A 32 37.93 0.94 -6.52
C GLY A 32 36.80 1.22 -5.50
N SER A 33 36.38 2.49 -5.37
CA SER A 33 35.41 2.92 -4.33
C SER A 33 34.21 3.70 -4.88
N GLY A 34 34.16 3.93 -6.19
CA GLY A 34 33.15 4.77 -6.85
C GLY A 34 31.74 4.19 -6.92
N CYS A 35 31.57 2.86 -6.83
CA CYS A 35 30.25 2.24 -7.02
C CYS A 35 29.27 2.59 -5.89
N SER A 36 29.70 2.53 -4.62
CA SER A 36 28.77 2.70 -3.50
C SER A 36 28.31 4.15 -3.29
N LEU A 37 29.19 5.14 -3.53
CA LEU A 37 28.83 6.55 -3.37
C LEU A 37 27.97 7.04 -4.54
N PHE A 38 28.31 6.63 -5.77
CA PHE A 38 27.53 6.99 -6.95
C PHE A 38 26.12 6.36 -6.92
N GLU A 39 26.00 5.09 -6.54
CA GLU A 39 24.69 4.44 -6.33
C GLU A 39 23.87 5.12 -5.23
N TYR A 40 24.50 5.52 -4.12
CA TYR A 40 23.82 6.24 -3.04
C TYR A 40 23.27 7.59 -3.53
N ILE A 41 24.09 8.37 -4.23
CA ILE A 41 23.70 9.68 -4.78
C ILE A 41 22.61 9.52 -5.83
N GLN A 42 22.74 8.55 -6.74
CA GLN A 42 21.76 8.29 -7.78
C GLN A 42 20.42 7.82 -7.19
N ARG A 43 20.44 6.92 -6.20
CA ARG A 43 19.24 6.50 -5.45
C ARG A 43 18.57 7.67 -4.75
N LYS A 44 19.35 8.57 -4.14
CA LYS A 44 18.81 9.79 -3.51
C LYS A 44 18.23 10.76 -4.54
N ALA A 45 18.78 10.82 -5.74
CA ALA A 45 18.26 11.66 -6.83
C ALA A 45 16.96 11.14 -7.44
N THR A 46 16.74 9.81 -7.41
CA THR A 46 15.50 9.17 -7.91
C THR A 46 14.42 9.01 -6.84
N GLN A 47 14.76 9.07 -5.54
CA GLN A 47 13.77 9.00 -4.46
C GLN A 47 12.70 10.08 -4.60
N GLY A 48 11.46 9.65 -4.83
CA GLY A 48 10.26 10.47 -4.68
C GLY A 48 9.95 10.74 -3.21
N ASN A 49 8.79 11.37 -2.97
CA ASN A 49 8.35 11.72 -1.62
C ASN A 49 6.96 11.13 -1.33
N ILE A 50 6.85 10.43 -0.20
CA ILE A 50 5.58 9.96 0.37
C ILE A 50 5.39 10.71 1.69
N ASN A 51 4.36 11.55 1.76
CA ASN A 51 4.14 12.41 2.91
C ASN A 51 3.28 11.73 3.96
N GLY A 52 3.88 11.41 5.11
CA GLY A 52 3.18 10.94 6.29
C GLY A 52 3.20 9.42 6.45
N ASP A 53 3.01 9.02 7.71
CA ASP A 53 3.06 7.63 8.14
C ASP A 53 1.64 7.13 8.46
N ASN A 54 1.51 5.82 8.66
CA ASN A 54 0.28 5.17 9.12
C ASN A 54 -0.90 5.30 8.16
N TRP A 55 -0.75 4.76 6.94
CA TRP A 55 -1.83 4.76 5.97
C TRP A 55 -2.82 3.63 6.21
N TYR A 56 -4.11 3.95 6.11
CA TYR A 56 -5.19 2.98 6.06
C TYR A 56 -5.58 2.73 4.61
N VAL A 57 -5.76 1.46 4.26
CA VAL A 57 -6.33 1.10 2.96
C VAL A 57 -7.82 1.41 2.99
N GLN A 58 -8.30 2.19 2.03
CA GLN A 58 -9.73 2.43 1.84
C GLN A 58 -10.34 1.30 1.02
N LYS A 59 -9.72 1.03 -0.14
CA LYS A 59 -10.14 0.02 -1.10
C LYS A 59 -8.98 -0.32 -2.03
N ILE A 60 -9.10 -1.47 -2.68
CA ILE A 60 -8.30 -1.85 -3.83
C ILE A 60 -9.21 -2.03 -5.04
N VAL A 61 -8.68 -1.69 -6.21
CA VAL A 61 -9.34 -1.93 -7.50
C VAL A 61 -8.43 -2.83 -8.30
N ILE A 62 -8.92 -4.01 -8.68
CA ILE A 62 -8.17 -4.99 -9.48
C ILE A 62 -8.65 -4.94 -10.93
N ASP A 63 -7.71 -4.93 -11.86
CA ASP A 63 -7.91 -4.89 -13.31
C ASP A 63 -8.83 -3.76 -13.80
N ASN A 64 -8.89 -2.67 -13.03
CA ASN A 64 -9.84 -1.55 -13.23
C ASN A 64 -11.31 -1.98 -13.30
N LYS A 65 -11.67 -3.13 -12.71
CA LYS A 65 -13.00 -3.74 -12.79
C LYS A 65 -13.59 -4.03 -11.42
N GLU A 66 -12.86 -4.81 -10.62
CA GLU A 66 -13.37 -5.32 -9.35
C GLU A 66 -12.89 -4.43 -8.21
N THR A 67 -13.82 -3.96 -7.38
CA THR A 67 -13.49 -3.15 -6.20
C THR A 67 -13.68 -3.97 -4.93
N PHE A 68 -12.67 -3.99 -4.07
CA PHE A 68 -12.72 -4.58 -2.74
C PHE A 68 -12.48 -3.50 -1.70
N TYR A 69 -13.45 -3.28 -0.82
CA TYR A 69 -13.29 -2.35 0.31
C TYR A 69 -12.52 -3.03 1.44
N ALA A 70 -11.68 -2.24 2.12
CA ALA A 70 -10.95 -2.72 3.27
C ALA A 70 -11.90 -3.05 4.44
N PRO A 71 -11.52 -3.97 5.35
CA PRO A 71 -12.33 -4.40 6.49
C PRO A 71 -12.97 -3.26 7.30
N GLN A 72 -12.17 -2.25 7.66
CA GLN A 72 -12.66 -1.11 8.42
C GLN A 72 -13.71 -0.27 7.68
N VAL A 73 -13.64 -0.23 6.34
CA VAL A 73 -14.63 0.47 5.50
C VAL A 73 -15.89 -0.38 5.36
N LEU A 74 -15.76 -1.69 5.20
CA LEU A 74 -16.89 -2.62 5.19
C LEU A 74 -17.68 -2.56 6.50
N ALA A 75 -16.98 -2.60 7.64
CA ALA A 75 -17.60 -2.51 8.96
C ALA A 75 -18.32 -1.17 9.17
N ALA A 76 -17.70 -0.05 8.75
CA ALA A 76 -18.34 1.27 8.83
C ALA A 76 -19.62 1.35 7.97
N ASN A 77 -19.55 0.90 6.72
CA ASN A 77 -20.70 0.87 5.83
C ASN A 77 -21.82 -0.03 6.37
N ALA A 78 -21.48 -1.19 6.94
CA ALA A 78 -22.47 -2.09 7.53
C ALA A 78 -23.17 -1.46 8.75
N LYS A 79 -22.44 -0.76 9.62
CA LYS A 79 -23.02 0.01 10.74
C LYS A 79 -24.00 1.07 10.24
N GLN A 80 -23.63 1.82 9.20
CA GLN A 80 -24.49 2.84 8.58
C GLN A 80 -25.77 2.22 8.00
N ASN A 81 -25.65 1.15 7.21
CA ASN A 81 -26.79 0.47 6.61
C ASN A 81 -27.76 -0.09 7.67
N LEU A 82 -27.25 -0.61 8.78
CA LEU A 82 -28.08 -1.09 9.88
C LEU A 82 -28.84 0.05 10.56
N ALA A 83 -28.19 1.20 10.79
CA ALA A 83 -28.83 2.38 11.37
C ALA A 83 -29.95 2.94 10.46
N GLU A 84 -29.71 3.00 9.15
CA GLU A 84 -30.71 3.42 8.16
C GLU A 84 -31.92 2.48 8.12
N GLN A 85 -31.71 1.16 8.23
CA GLN A 85 -32.78 0.17 8.28
C GLN A 85 -33.63 0.26 9.55
N GLU A 86 -33.02 0.61 10.68
CA GLU A 86 -33.73 0.84 11.95
C GLU A 86 -34.61 2.10 11.87
N GLN A 87 -34.08 3.17 11.27
CA GLN A 87 -34.82 4.42 11.09
C GLN A 87 -35.97 4.28 10.07
N LYS A 88 -35.83 3.43 9.06
CA LYS A 88 -36.93 3.10 8.12
C LYS A 88 -38.01 2.18 8.74
N SER A 89 -37.72 1.54 9.89
CA SER A 89 -38.63 0.63 10.57
C SER A 89 -39.53 1.29 11.64
N LEU A 90 -39.35 2.60 11.90
CA LEU A 90 -40.12 3.38 12.86
C LEU A 90 -40.55 4.72 12.19
N PRO A 91 -41.83 4.97 11.81
CA PRO A 91 -43.07 4.21 11.97
C PRO A 91 -43.84 4.00 10.63
N GLN A 92 -43.95 2.77 10.15
CA GLN A 92 -44.93 2.43 9.09
C GLN A 92 -45.66 1.09 9.32
N LYS A 93 -45.46 0.45 10.48
CA LYS A 93 -46.17 -0.77 10.88
C LYS A 93 -47.23 -0.58 11.97
N MET A 94 -47.66 0.66 12.22
CA MET A 94 -48.84 0.94 13.05
C MET A 94 -50.08 1.38 12.26
N LEU A 95 -50.02 1.39 10.92
CA LEU A 95 -51.19 1.68 10.10
C LEU A 95 -51.14 0.85 8.81
N GLU A 96 -51.46 -0.43 8.92
CA GLU A 96 -52.11 -1.26 7.87
C GLU A 96 -52.29 -2.68 8.43
N ALA A 97 -52.92 -2.76 9.61
CA ALA A 97 -53.68 -3.93 10.00
C ALA A 97 -55.12 -3.68 9.55
N LYS A 98 -55.38 -3.82 8.25
CA LYS A 98 -56.73 -4.06 7.72
C LYS A 98 -56.67 -4.38 6.22
N GLU A 99 -57.38 -5.44 5.89
CA GLU A 99 -57.71 -5.96 4.55
C GLU A 99 -56.65 -6.83 3.88
N THR A 100 -56.89 -8.04 3.34
CA THR A 100 -57.97 -9.02 3.41
C THR A 100 -57.34 -10.33 2.92
N ILE A 101 -57.78 -11.47 3.45
CA ILE A 101 -57.39 -12.82 3.02
C ILE A 101 -57.83 -13.04 1.56
N LYS A 102 -56.98 -12.70 0.57
CA LYS A 102 -57.12 -13.14 -0.83
C LYS A 102 -55.80 -13.10 -1.60
N GLU A 103 -54.71 -13.63 -1.04
CA GLU A 103 -53.50 -13.88 -1.85
C GLU A 103 -52.63 -15.03 -1.32
N LEU A 104 -53.22 -16.22 -1.18
CA LEU A 104 -52.52 -17.44 -0.75
C LEU A 104 -51.66 -18.11 -1.86
N ARG A 105 -51.37 -17.43 -2.98
CA ARG A 105 -50.45 -17.91 -4.04
C ARG A 105 -49.14 -17.13 -4.15
N ASN A 106 -49.02 -15.96 -3.51
CA ASN A 106 -47.80 -15.14 -3.51
C ASN A 106 -46.94 -15.32 -2.25
N LEU A 107 -47.34 -16.21 -1.32
CA LEU A 107 -46.58 -16.45 -0.08
C LEU A 107 -45.19 -17.02 -0.34
N SER A 108 -44.97 -17.82 -1.39
CA SER A 108 -43.66 -18.45 -1.62
C SER A 108 -42.58 -17.41 -1.94
N GLN A 109 -42.87 -16.43 -2.81
CA GLN A 109 -41.91 -15.38 -3.15
C GLN A 109 -41.71 -14.41 -1.98
N ALA A 110 -42.79 -13.99 -1.31
CA ALA A 110 -42.70 -13.13 -0.13
C ALA A 110 -41.95 -13.79 1.05
N GLN A 111 -42.08 -15.11 1.22
CA GLN A 111 -41.32 -15.89 2.20
C GLN A 111 -39.83 -15.97 1.83
N LEU A 112 -39.50 -16.14 0.55
CA LEU A 112 -38.12 -16.13 0.05
C LEU A 112 -37.47 -14.76 0.24
N ASP A 113 -38.19 -13.68 -0.07
CA ASP A 113 -37.71 -12.31 0.10
C ASP A 113 -37.50 -11.97 1.58
N ALA A 114 -38.45 -12.36 2.45
CA ALA A 114 -38.31 -12.19 3.90
C ALA A 114 -37.11 -12.97 4.47
N MET A 115 -36.88 -14.21 4.00
CA MET A 115 -35.73 -15.01 4.38
C MET A 115 -34.41 -14.38 3.91
N SER A 116 -34.36 -13.87 2.68
CA SER A 116 -33.22 -13.16 2.10
C SER A 116 -32.87 -11.90 2.91
N LEU A 117 -33.88 -11.13 3.32
CA LEU A 117 -33.70 -9.96 4.18
C LEU A 117 -33.15 -10.32 5.58
N ILE A 118 -33.61 -11.43 6.16
CA ILE A 118 -33.10 -11.92 7.45
C ILE A 118 -31.62 -12.30 7.30
N TYR A 119 -31.27 -13.03 6.23
CA TYR A 119 -29.90 -13.43 5.95
C TYR A 119 -28.98 -12.22 5.73
N GLU A 120 -29.38 -11.26 4.89
CA GLU A 120 -28.57 -10.07 4.64
C GLU A 120 -28.43 -9.21 5.89
N LYS A 121 -29.47 -9.07 6.71
CA LYS A 121 -29.37 -8.37 8.00
C LYS A 121 -28.42 -9.08 8.96
N ALA A 122 -28.44 -10.42 9.02
CA ALA A 122 -27.50 -11.19 9.83
C ALA A 122 -26.05 -11.00 9.35
N ARG A 123 -25.84 -11.05 8.03
CA ARG A 123 -24.53 -10.80 7.40
C ARG A 123 -24.02 -9.38 7.65
N LEU A 124 -24.86 -8.36 7.53
CA LEU A 124 -24.50 -6.97 7.86
C LEU A 124 -24.12 -6.82 9.33
N LYS A 125 -24.82 -7.49 10.25
CA LYS A 125 -24.49 -7.47 11.68
C LYS A 125 -23.14 -8.13 11.97
N GLU A 126 -22.81 -9.21 11.27
CA GLU A 126 -21.49 -9.84 11.35
C GLU A 126 -20.41 -8.87 10.84
N ILE A 127 -20.60 -8.29 9.65
CA ILE A 127 -19.64 -7.33 9.05
C ILE A 127 -19.44 -6.09 9.94
N ALA A 128 -20.52 -5.58 10.54
CA ALA A 128 -20.45 -4.41 11.42
C ALA A 128 -19.62 -4.63 12.69
N GLN A 129 -19.37 -5.88 13.09
CA GLN A 129 -18.62 -6.23 14.30
C GLN A 129 -17.14 -6.52 14.05
N ILE A 130 -16.72 -6.52 12.78
CA ILE A 130 -15.32 -6.71 12.36
C ILE A 130 -14.47 -5.58 12.94
N ASP A 131 -13.37 -5.95 13.58
CA ASP A 131 -12.34 -5.06 14.11
C ASP A 131 -11.05 -5.10 13.30
N GLU A 132 -10.95 -6.03 12.34
CA GLU A 132 -9.84 -6.09 11.42
C GLU A 132 -9.67 -4.79 10.62
N ILE A 133 -8.42 -4.49 10.33
CA ILE A 133 -8.02 -3.30 9.56
C ILE A 133 -7.00 -3.68 8.49
N ALA A 134 -7.00 -2.91 7.41
CA ALA A 134 -5.94 -2.96 6.41
C ALA A 134 -5.13 -1.66 6.44
N THR A 135 -3.82 -1.78 6.60
CA THR A 135 -2.88 -0.65 6.73
C THR A 135 -1.65 -0.86 5.84
N LEU A 136 -0.99 0.24 5.47
CA LEU A 136 0.24 0.23 4.67
C LEU A 136 1.19 1.30 5.21
N ASN A 137 2.27 0.86 5.84
CA ASN A 137 3.25 1.73 6.47
C ASN A 137 4.55 1.70 5.69
N PHE A 138 5.06 2.87 5.32
CA PHE A 138 6.34 3.02 4.65
C PHE A 138 7.44 3.28 5.67
N ASP A 139 8.42 2.38 5.77
CA ASP A 139 9.73 2.69 6.32
C ASP A 139 10.60 3.25 5.19
N THR A 140 10.63 4.58 5.08
CA THR A 140 11.41 5.30 4.06
C THR A 140 12.91 5.25 4.31
N THR A 141 13.34 4.87 5.52
CA THR A 141 14.75 4.74 5.86
C THR A 141 15.32 3.40 5.40
N GLN A 142 14.52 2.32 5.52
CA GLN A 142 14.90 0.97 5.16
C GLN A 142 14.39 0.52 3.78
N GLY A 143 13.50 1.29 3.15
CA GLY A 143 12.87 0.89 1.89
C GLY A 143 11.97 -0.33 2.08
N ARG A 144 11.15 -0.33 3.14
CA ARG A 144 10.26 -1.44 3.48
C ARG A 144 8.83 -0.94 3.63
N ILE A 145 7.88 -1.79 3.24
CA ILE A 145 6.49 -1.63 3.65
C ILE A 145 6.09 -2.72 4.64
N SER A 146 5.19 -2.39 5.56
CA SER A 146 4.56 -3.37 6.44
C SER A 146 3.16 -2.91 6.82
N GLY A 147 2.34 -3.82 7.32
CA GLY A 147 0.99 -3.48 7.75
C GLY A 147 0.14 -4.68 8.11
N GLN A 148 -1.14 -4.41 8.31
CA GLN A 148 -2.19 -5.42 8.40
C GLN A 148 -2.84 -5.55 7.03
N SER A 149 -3.05 -6.78 6.55
CA SER A 149 -3.70 -7.07 5.27
C SER A 149 -5.22 -7.23 5.38
N GLY A 150 -5.78 -6.90 6.54
CA GLY A 150 -7.17 -7.12 6.87
C GLY A 150 -7.45 -8.41 7.64
N CYS A 151 -6.47 -9.28 7.86
CA CYS A 151 -6.64 -10.47 8.70
C CYS A 151 -5.31 -10.89 9.31
N GLY A 152 -4.28 -11.04 8.49
CA GLY A 152 -2.88 -11.20 8.89
C GLY A 152 -2.07 -9.90 8.83
N SER A 153 -0.80 -10.03 9.17
CA SER A 153 0.23 -9.00 9.02
C SER A 153 1.10 -9.34 7.81
N TYR A 154 1.64 -8.32 7.15
CA TYR A 154 2.52 -8.51 6.00
C TYR A 154 3.70 -7.55 6.00
N PHE A 155 4.71 -7.86 5.20
CA PHE A 155 5.83 -6.99 4.90
C PHE A 155 6.34 -7.20 3.48
N SER A 156 6.93 -6.17 2.89
CA SER A 156 7.68 -6.24 1.64
C SER A 156 8.78 -5.18 1.61
N SER A 157 9.68 -5.26 0.63
CA SER A 157 10.66 -4.20 0.35
C SER A 157 10.18 -3.39 -0.85
N TYR A 158 10.61 -2.13 -0.93
CA TYR A 158 10.36 -1.30 -2.10
C TYR A 158 11.57 -0.43 -2.44
N VAL A 159 11.71 -0.12 -3.72
CA VAL A 159 12.70 0.83 -4.24
C VAL A 159 12.03 1.82 -5.18
N TRP A 160 12.53 3.05 -5.24
CA TRP A 160 12.09 4.02 -6.25
C TRP A 160 12.79 3.71 -7.57
N SER A 161 12.01 3.43 -8.62
CA SER A 161 12.55 3.31 -9.99
C SER A 161 12.77 4.69 -10.62
N ASP A 162 11.90 5.65 -10.28
CA ASP A 162 12.06 7.07 -10.57
C ASP A 162 11.38 7.92 -9.47
N LYS A 163 11.14 9.22 -9.71
CA LYS A 163 10.53 10.13 -8.71
C LYS A 163 9.04 9.88 -8.45
N GLU A 164 8.37 9.15 -9.33
CA GLU A 164 6.94 8.89 -9.29
C GLU A 164 6.61 7.41 -9.09
N HIS A 165 7.54 6.49 -9.34
CA HIS A 165 7.28 5.05 -9.31
C HIS A 165 8.10 4.32 -8.26
N ILE A 166 7.42 3.41 -7.56
CA ILE A 166 8.04 2.43 -6.67
C ILE A 166 7.87 1.02 -7.22
N GLU A 167 8.91 0.21 -7.08
CA GLU A 167 8.88 -1.23 -7.32
C GLU A 167 8.78 -1.94 -5.98
N LEU A 168 7.67 -2.63 -5.75
CA LEU A 168 7.44 -3.49 -4.60
C LEU A 168 7.90 -4.90 -4.92
N SER A 169 8.83 -5.43 -4.13
CA SER A 169 9.33 -6.79 -4.29
C SER A 169 8.36 -7.83 -3.72
N ASN A 170 8.67 -9.11 -3.92
CA ASN A 170 8.03 -10.16 -3.15
C ASN A 170 8.21 -9.91 -1.63
N GLY A 171 7.17 -10.27 -0.88
CA GLY A 171 7.05 -10.06 0.55
C GLY A 171 6.62 -11.33 1.29
N GLY A 172 6.33 -11.18 2.58
CA GLY A 172 5.76 -12.25 3.40
C GLY A 172 4.47 -11.79 4.07
N SER A 173 3.56 -12.73 4.31
CA SER A 173 2.36 -12.52 5.13
C SER A 173 2.15 -13.67 6.10
N THR A 174 1.51 -13.36 7.24
CA THR A 174 1.03 -14.39 8.16
C THR A 174 -0.29 -14.97 7.64
N ARG A 175 -0.56 -16.22 7.97
CA ARG A 175 -1.82 -16.90 7.61
C ARG A 175 -2.67 -17.04 8.84
N LYS A 176 -3.71 -16.21 8.95
CA LYS A 176 -4.74 -16.30 10.00
C LYS A 176 -6.05 -16.75 9.35
N LEU A 177 -6.84 -17.53 10.08
CA LEU A 177 -8.21 -17.84 9.67
C LEU A 177 -9.11 -16.67 10.11
N CYS A 178 -9.79 -16.04 9.16
CA CYS A 178 -10.74 -14.97 9.43
C CYS A 178 -12.09 -15.26 8.78
N SER A 179 -13.11 -14.62 9.35
CA SER A 179 -14.47 -14.54 8.84
C SER A 179 -14.92 -13.09 8.97
N PRO A 180 -15.87 -12.64 8.14
CA PRO A 180 -16.57 -13.35 7.08
C PRO A 180 -15.77 -13.39 5.76
N SER A 181 -16.36 -14.02 4.74
CA SER A 181 -15.71 -14.29 3.44
C SER A 181 -15.16 -13.04 2.72
N GLU A 182 -15.76 -11.88 2.98
CA GLU A 182 -15.40 -10.58 2.44
C GLU A 182 -13.96 -10.20 2.82
N ILE A 183 -13.58 -10.50 4.07
CA ILE A 183 -12.27 -10.17 4.64
C ILE A 183 -11.21 -11.06 4.03
N VAL A 184 -11.50 -12.36 3.93
CA VAL A 184 -10.61 -13.33 3.30
C VAL A 184 -10.41 -13.00 1.82
N ARG A 185 -11.48 -12.64 1.10
CA ARG A 185 -11.38 -12.23 -0.30
C ARG A 185 -10.56 -10.96 -0.47
N PHE A 186 -10.79 -9.95 0.37
CA PHE A 186 -9.99 -8.73 0.35
C PHE A 186 -8.51 -9.01 0.59
N GLU A 187 -8.16 -9.72 1.67
CA GLU A 187 -6.78 -10.02 2.02
C GLU A 187 -6.07 -10.80 0.90
N PHE A 188 -6.73 -11.82 0.35
CA PHE A 188 -6.17 -12.64 -0.71
C PHE A 188 -5.79 -11.80 -1.94
N ARG A 189 -6.69 -10.92 -2.40
CA ARG A 189 -6.45 -10.02 -3.53
C ARG A 189 -5.44 -8.92 -3.20
N PHE A 190 -5.42 -8.45 -1.95
CA PHE A 190 -4.48 -7.43 -1.54
C PHE A 190 -3.04 -7.96 -1.55
N ILE A 191 -2.80 -9.14 -0.96
CA ILE A 191 -1.45 -9.70 -0.83
C ILE A 191 -0.91 -10.22 -2.16
N ARG A 192 -1.71 -10.95 -2.93
CA ARG A 192 -1.24 -11.60 -4.17
C ARG A 192 -0.89 -10.58 -5.26
N GLU A 193 -1.52 -9.41 -5.26
CA GLU A 193 -1.30 -8.35 -6.25
C GLU A 193 -0.40 -7.22 -5.75
N LEU A 194 0.17 -7.34 -4.54
CA LEU A 194 0.98 -6.29 -3.93
C LEU A 194 2.37 -6.12 -4.56
N GLU A 195 2.90 -7.19 -5.16
CA GLU A 195 4.19 -7.17 -5.85
C GLU A 195 4.06 -6.50 -7.23
N GLY A 196 4.97 -5.59 -7.54
CA GLY A 196 5.04 -4.93 -8.85
C GLY A 196 5.31 -3.43 -8.80
N SER A 197 5.18 -2.80 -9.96
CA SER A 197 5.40 -1.36 -10.15
C SER A 197 4.14 -0.56 -9.85
N PHE A 198 4.28 0.48 -9.02
CA PHE A 198 3.20 1.39 -8.67
C PHE A 198 3.63 2.84 -8.84
N LYS A 199 2.82 3.61 -9.55
CA LYS A 199 2.89 5.06 -9.55
C LYS A 199 2.31 5.62 -8.24
N VAL A 200 3.09 6.45 -7.58
CA VAL A 200 2.77 7.13 -6.32
C VAL A 200 2.11 8.47 -6.63
N ILE A 201 0.82 8.60 -6.31
CA ILE A 201 0.03 9.80 -6.59
C ILE A 201 -0.46 10.41 -5.27
N GLN A 202 0.30 11.37 -4.74
CA GLN A 202 -0.10 12.13 -3.54
C GLN A 202 -1.19 13.16 -3.89
N LYS A 203 -2.45 12.87 -3.56
CA LYS A 203 -3.58 13.78 -3.84
C LYS A 203 -3.69 14.91 -2.83
N SER A 204 -3.38 14.63 -1.56
CA SER A 204 -3.30 15.62 -0.48
C SER A 204 -2.47 15.05 0.67
N LYS A 205 -2.29 15.79 1.77
CA LYS A 205 -1.63 15.25 2.97
C LYS A 205 -2.27 13.96 3.49
N ASP A 206 -3.57 13.78 3.31
CA ASP A 206 -4.33 12.70 3.95
C ASP A 206 -4.85 11.67 2.95
N TYR A 207 -4.49 11.78 1.66
CA TYR A 207 -4.89 10.87 0.60
C TYR A 207 -3.74 10.57 -0.35
N LEU A 208 -3.50 9.28 -0.55
CA LEU A 208 -2.46 8.72 -1.42
C LEU A 208 -3.07 7.61 -2.28
N ILE A 209 -2.62 7.53 -3.54
CA ILE A 209 -2.99 6.44 -4.44
C ILE A 209 -1.70 5.77 -4.92
N LEU A 210 -1.67 4.44 -4.87
CA LEU A 210 -0.66 3.64 -5.54
C LEU A 210 -1.33 2.99 -6.75
N GLU A 211 -0.99 3.46 -7.95
CA GLU A 211 -1.58 3.02 -9.21
C GLU A 211 -0.60 2.05 -9.89
N GLY A 212 -0.93 0.76 -9.88
CA GLY A 212 -0.20 -0.29 -10.57
C GLY A 212 -0.97 -0.80 -11.79
N LYS A 213 -0.33 -1.68 -12.57
CA LYS A 213 -0.92 -2.27 -13.78
C LYS A 213 -2.13 -3.16 -13.48
N GLU A 214 -2.01 -4.01 -12.45
CA GLU A 214 -3.06 -4.97 -12.07
C GLU A 214 -3.91 -4.45 -10.89
N MET A 215 -3.32 -3.67 -9.98
CA MET A 215 -3.99 -3.19 -8.77
C MET A 215 -3.78 -1.69 -8.56
N THR A 216 -4.86 -0.99 -8.20
CA THR A 216 -4.80 0.36 -7.65
C THR A 216 -5.22 0.34 -6.17
N ILE A 217 -4.39 0.91 -5.31
CA ILE A 217 -4.60 0.98 -3.86
C ILE A 217 -4.94 2.41 -3.48
N TYR A 218 -6.10 2.60 -2.84
CA TYR A 218 -6.53 3.90 -2.32
C TYR A 218 -6.23 3.96 -0.83
N LEU A 219 -5.42 4.92 -0.42
CA LEU A 219 -4.93 5.08 0.94
C LEU A 219 -5.43 6.40 1.52
N TYR A 220 -5.77 6.38 2.81
CA TYR A 220 -6.15 7.57 3.57
C TYR A 220 -5.50 7.58 4.95
N ARG A 221 -5.43 8.77 5.56
CA ARG A 221 -5.07 8.93 6.98
C ARG A 221 -6.29 9.37 7.75
N ASN A 222 -6.51 8.77 8.93
CA ASN A 222 -7.53 9.25 9.85
C ASN A 222 -6.91 10.35 10.73
N THR A 223 -6.91 11.60 10.25
CA THR A 223 -6.40 12.77 10.97
C THR A 223 -7.44 13.42 11.88
N SER A 224 -8.42 12.63 12.37
CA SER A 224 -9.37 13.06 13.40
C SER A 224 -8.79 12.74 14.79
N ALA A 225 -7.88 13.59 15.26
CA ALA A 225 -7.46 13.69 16.66
C ALA A 225 -7.43 15.17 17.05
#